data_AF-A0A1T1AXQ7-F1
#
_entry.id   AF-A0A1T1AXQ7-F1
#
_cell.length_a   1.000
_cell.length_b   1.000
_cell.length_c   1.000
_cell.angle_alpha   90.00
_cell.angle_beta   90.00
_cell.angle_gamma   90.00
#
_symmetry.space_group_name_H-M   'P 1'
#
loop_
_entity.id
_entity.type
_entity.pdbx_description
1 polymer ?
#
loop_
_entity_poly.entity_id
_entity_poly.type
_entity_poly.pdbx_seq_one_letter_code
_entity_poly.pdbx_strand_id
1 'polypeptide(L)' 'MQARAATYDKPEGERSMAATVTAFNAVTGHTLTESHGWLLMILLKAVRDNQRAEPHVDSVEDLVAYASLYGEARLK' A
#
# COMPACT_ATOMS: atom_id res chain seq x y z
N MET A 1 1.98 17.35 -2.83
CA MET A 1 1.51 16.06 -2.28
C MET A 1 0.21 16.28 -1.53
N GLN A 2 -0.94 15.99 -2.16
CA GLN A 2 -2.15 15.74 -1.38
C GLN A 2 -1.92 14.44 -0.59
N ALA A 3 -2.28 14.41 0.70
CA ALA A 3 -2.05 13.25 1.55
C ALA A 3 -2.96 12.10 1.09
N ARG A 4 -2.50 11.29 0.13
CA ARG A 4 -3.27 10.15 -0.40
C ARG A 4 -3.65 9.13 0.65
N ALA A 5 -2.89 9.04 1.74
CA ALA A 5 -3.28 8.29 2.93
C ALA A 5 -4.70 8.67 3.40
N ALA A 6 -5.04 9.97 3.40
CA ALA A 6 -6.35 10.47 3.82
C ALA A 6 -7.49 10.10 2.86
N THR A 7 -7.20 9.74 1.60
CA THR A 7 -8.21 9.23 0.66
C THR A 7 -8.47 7.72 0.81
N TYR A 8 -7.59 6.98 1.49
CA TYR A 8 -7.74 5.54 1.71
C TYR A 8 -8.32 5.18 3.08
N ASP A 9 -8.20 6.08 4.05
CA ASP A 9 -8.80 5.93 5.37
C ASP A 9 -10.27 6.36 5.33
N LYS A 10 -11.18 5.46 5.75
CA LYS A 10 -12.57 5.86 6.06
C LYS A 10 -12.57 6.84 7.25
N PRO A 11 -13.62 7.65 7.42
CA PRO A 11 -13.78 8.49 8.61
C PRO A 11 -13.67 7.70 9.93
N GLU A 12 -14.05 6.42 9.93
CA GLU A 12 -13.95 5.53 11.09
C GLU A 12 -12.58 4.81 11.23
N GLY A 13 -11.61 5.09 10.36
CA GLY A 13 -10.24 4.55 10.45
C GLY A 13 -10.06 3.11 9.95
N GLU A 14 -11.09 2.48 9.38
CA GLU A 14 -10.94 1.16 8.77
C GLU A 14 -10.14 1.26 7.46
N ARG A 15 -8.96 0.62 7.44
CA ARG A 15 -8.03 0.68 6.30
C ARG A 15 -8.32 -0.41 5.29
N SER A 16 -8.43 -0.02 4.03
CA SER A 16 -8.68 -0.92 2.90
C SER A 16 -7.69 -2.09 2.84
N MET A 17 -6.41 -1.88 3.17
CA MET A 17 -5.39 -2.92 3.10
C MET A 17 -5.63 -4.09 4.06
N ALA A 18 -6.06 -3.84 5.29
CA ALA A 18 -6.32 -4.90 6.26
C ALA A 18 -7.47 -5.81 5.79
N ALA A 19 -8.53 -5.21 5.25
CA ALA A 19 -9.64 -5.94 4.64
C ALA A 19 -9.19 -6.73 3.40
N THR A 20 -8.37 -6.12 2.52
CA THR A 20 -7.81 -6.79 1.34
C THR A 20 -6.98 -8.01 1.72
N VAL A 21 -6.06 -7.88 2.67
CA VAL A 21 -5.21 -9.00 3.11
C VAL A 21 -6.04 -10.11 3.74
N THR A 22 -7.04 -9.76 4.55
CA THR A 22 -7.96 -10.74 5.16
C THR A 22 -8.68 -11.55 4.09
N ALA A 23 -9.28 -10.88 3.10
CA ALA A 23 -9.97 -11.54 2.01
C ALA A 23 -9.00 -12.39 1.15
N PHE A 24 -7.82 -11.86 0.84
CA PHE A 24 -6.81 -12.57 0.06
C PHE A 24 -6.38 -13.87 0.74
N ASN A 25 -6.07 -13.81 2.03
CA ASN A 25 -5.71 -14.98 2.82
C ASN A 25 -6.83 -16.02 2.84
N ALA A 26 -8.09 -15.60 3.02
CA ALA A 26 -9.24 -16.50 3.04
C ALA A 26 -9.45 -17.24 1.71
N VAL A 27 -9.24 -16.55 0.58
CA VAL A 27 -9.41 -17.13 -0.76
C VAL A 27 -8.26 -18.05 -1.15
N THR A 28 -7.03 -17.71 -0.76
CA THR A 28 -5.80 -18.37 -1.25
C THR A 28 -5.17 -19.36 -0.27
N GLY A 29 -5.56 -19.31 1.01
CA GLY A 29 -4.93 -20.09 2.08
C GLY A 29 -3.58 -19.54 2.55
N HIS A 30 -3.21 -18.33 2.12
CA HIS A 30 -1.98 -17.66 2.58
C HIS A 30 -2.17 -16.96 3.94
N THR A 31 -1.05 -16.55 4.53
CA THR A 31 -0.98 -15.88 5.83
C THR A 31 -0.20 -14.57 5.74
N LEU A 32 -0.68 -13.65 4.90
CA LEU A 32 -0.11 -12.32 4.78
C LEU A 32 -0.57 -11.42 5.94
N THR A 33 0.28 -10.46 6.30
CA THR A 33 -0.04 -9.37 7.25
C THR A 33 -0.40 -8.10 6.48
N GLU A 34 -1.03 -7.11 7.11
CA GLU A 34 -1.27 -5.81 6.50
C GLU A 34 0.03 -5.18 5.94
N SER A 35 1.13 -5.31 6.70
CA SER A 35 2.44 -4.83 6.25
C SER A 35 2.97 -5.54 5.00
N HIS A 36 2.65 -6.82 4.80
CA HIS A 36 3.00 -7.51 3.54
C HIS A 36 2.23 -6.92 2.35
N GLY A 37 0.97 -6.53 2.56
CA GLY A 37 0.16 -5.84 1.55
C GLY A 37 0.76 -4.49 1.15
N TRP A 38 1.15 -3.66 2.13
CA TRP A 38 1.82 -2.38 1.84
C TRP A 38 3.17 -2.56 1.15
N LEU A 39 3.97 -3.56 1.56
CA LEU A 39 5.23 -3.89 0.90
C LEU A 39 5.01 -4.27 -0.58
N LEU A 40 3.98 -5.05 -0.88
CA LEU A 40 3.62 -5.39 -2.25
C LEU A 40 3.26 -4.14 -3.08
N MET A 41 2.51 -3.20 -2.51
CA MET A 41 2.15 -1.94 -3.18
C MET A 41 3.35 -1.04 -3.45
N ILE A 42 4.31 -0.97 -2.52
CA ILE A 42 5.59 -0.28 -2.70
C ILE A 42 6.34 -0.87 -3.90
N LEU A 43 6.50 -2.20 -3.93
CA LEU A 43 7.18 -2.89 -5.03
C LEU A 43 6.48 -2.65 -6.37
N LEU A 44 5.14 -2.72 -6.40
CA LEU A 44 4.35 -2.46 -7.61
C LEU A 44 4.59 -1.05 -8.16
N LYS A 45 4.62 -0.03 -7.29
CA LYS A 45 4.83 1.36 -7.70
C LYS A 45 6.26 1.60 -8.18
N ALA A 46 7.26 1.02 -7.51
CA ALA A 46 8.64 1.04 -7.98
C ALA A 46 8.80 0.40 -9.36
N VAL A 47 8.22 -0.79 -9.59
CA VAL A 47 8.25 -1.46 -10.90
C VAL A 47 7.58 -0.60 -11.97
N ARG A 48 6.42 -0.02 -11.69
CA ARG A 48 5.70 0.84 -12.65
C ARG A 48 6.47 2.10 -13.04
N ASP A 49 7.20 2.69 -12.10
CA ASP A 49 8.10 3.81 -12.38
C ASP A 49 9.25 3.37 -13.29
N ASN A 50 9.92 2.26 -12.94
CA ASN A 50 11.07 1.73 -13.69
C ASN A 50 10.74 1.19 -15.09
N GLN A 51 9.46 1.01 -15.42
CA GLN A 51 9.01 0.65 -16.78
C GLN A 51 8.93 1.87 -17.72
N ARG A 52 9.17 3.09 -17.23
CA ARG A 52 9.10 4.32 -18.02
C ARG A 52 10.48 4.93 -18.22
N ALA A 53 10.62 5.66 -19.33
CA ALA A 53 11.84 6.43 -19.61
C ALA A 53 11.93 7.69 -18.72
N GLU A 54 10.78 8.28 -18.38
CA GLU A 54 10.68 9.45 -17.49
C GLU A 54 9.97 9.09 -16.19
N PRO A 55 10.30 9.75 -15.06
CA PRO A 55 9.69 9.46 -13.76
C PRO A 55 8.16 9.55 -13.79
N HIS A 56 7.50 8.51 -13.28
CA HIS A 56 6.06 8.49 -13.15
C HIS A 56 5.65 9.11 -11.81
N VAL A 57 5.28 10.38 -11.83
CA VAL A 57 4.92 11.17 -10.62
C VAL A 57 3.97 10.42 -9.67
N ASP A 58 2.89 9.82 -10.20
CA ASP A 58 1.94 9.03 -9.39
C ASP A 58 2.59 7.82 -8.70
N SER A 59 3.53 7.15 -9.37
CA SER A 59 4.27 6.04 -8.76
C SER A 59 5.17 6.52 -7.63
N VAL A 60 5.88 7.63 -7.84
CA VAL A 60 6.84 8.18 -6.88
C VAL A 60 6.13 8.76 -5.65
N GLU A 61 5.00 9.44 -5.83
CA GLU A 61 4.20 9.95 -4.70
C GLU A 61 3.58 8.81 -3.88
N ASP A 62 3.02 7.80 -4.54
CA ASP A 62 2.44 6.65 -3.87
C ASP A 62 3.49 5.81 -3.12
N LEU A 63 4.74 5.77 -3.59
CA LEU A 63 5.83 5.11 -2.87
C LEU A 63 6.00 5.67 -1.46
N VAL A 64 6.03 7.00 -1.32
CA VAL A 64 6.18 7.68 -0.02
C VAL A 64 4.96 7.42 0.86
N ALA A 65 3.76 7.50 0.29
CA ALA A 65 2.51 7.24 1.01
C ALA A 65 2.48 5.80 1.54
N TYR A 66 2.72 4.80 0.68
CA TYR A 66 2.68 3.39 1.08
C TYR A 66 3.82 3.01 2.02
N ALA A 67 5.00 3.61 1.92
CA ALA A 67 6.09 3.43 2.89
C ALA A 67 5.69 3.89 4.30
N SER A 68 4.93 4.99 4.39
CA SER A 68 4.43 5.50 5.68
C SER A 68 3.42 4.52 6.29
N LEU A 69 2.46 4.05 5.48
CA LEU A 69 1.44 3.07 5.90
C LEU A 69 2.05 1.70 6.25
N TYR A 70 3.10 1.28 5.53
CA TYR A 70 3.90 0.10 5.85
C TYR A 70 4.53 0.23 7.24
N GLY A 71 5.19 1.36 7.52
CA GLY A 71 5.81 1.63 8.82
C GLY A 71 4.80 1.57 9.95
N GLU A 72 3.66 2.23 9.79
CA GLU A 72 2.55 2.17 10.75
C GLU A 72 2.06 0.73 10.97
N ALA A 73 1.86 -0.05 9.91
CA ALA A 73 1.40 -1.45 10.02
C ALA A 73 2.46 -2.38 10.63
N ARG A 74 3.75 -2.03 10.58
CA ARG A 74 4.86 -2.80 11.18
C ARG A 74 5.08 -2.50 12.65
N LEU A 75 4.69 -1.31 13.11
CA LEU A 75 4.98 -0.80 14.45
C LEU A 75 3.73 -0.76 15.35
N LYS A 76 2.56 -1.14 14.83
CA LYS A 76 1.37 -1.49 15.61
C LYS A 76 1.56 -2.82 16.33
#